data_AF-A0A1G3HDL1-F1
#
_entry.id   AF-A0A1G3HDL1-F1
#
_cell.length_a   1.000
_cell.length_b   1.000
_cell.length_c   1.000
_cell.angle_alpha   90.00
_cell.angle_beta   90.00
_cell.angle_gamma   90.00
#
_symmetry.space_group_name_H-M   'P 1'
#
loop_
_entity.id
_entity.type
_entity.pdbx_description
1 polymer ?
#
loop_
_entity_poly.entity_id
_entity_poly.type
_entity_poly.pdbx_seq_one_letter_code
_entity_poly.pdbx_strand_id
1 'polypeptide(L)'
;MIVHKQETAMARKKKLDFSDIATDRKKENLNQKDFWARYGVTQSGGSRYESGRNIPKPLAILLWLHRSGKIADKDLSDAQK
;
A
#
# COMPACT_ATOMS: atom_id res chain seq x y z
N MET A 1 15.43 30.29 36.34
CA MET A 1 14.42 30.44 35.27
C MET A 1 14.89 29.60 34.09
N ILE A 2 14.29 28.42 33.92
CA ILE A 2 14.75 27.39 32.96
C ILE A 2 14.22 27.76 31.58
N VAL A 3 15.08 28.29 30.70
CA VAL A 3 14.75 28.45 29.28
C VAL A 3 14.84 27.09 28.59
N HIS A 4 13.68 26.59 28.19
CA HIS A 4 13.49 25.29 27.57
C HIS A 4 14.18 25.21 26.21
N LYS A 5 15.03 24.20 26.04
CA LYS A 5 15.58 23.75 24.77
C LYS A 5 14.48 22.99 24.02
N GLN A 6 13.84 23.61 23.05
CA GLN A 6 12.91 22.91 22.14
C GLN A 6 13.71 22.34 20.97
N GLU A 7 14.03 21.05 21.07
CA GLU A 7 14.51 20.25 19.94
C GLU A 7 13.45 19.20 19.66
N THR A 8 12.59 19.45 18.65
CA THR A 8 11.74 18.41 18.08
C THR A 8 11.94 18.41 16.57
N ALA A 9 12.81 17.52 16.12
CA ALA A 9 12.95 17.18 14.71
C ALA A 9 11.58 16.76 14.16
N MET A 10 11.06 17.52 13.21
CA MET A 10 9.88 17.13 12.44
C MET A 10 10.22 15.85 11.68
N ALA A 11 9.77 14.69 12.18
CA ALA A 11 9.87 13.43 11.46
C ALA A 11 9.25 13.64 10.07
N ARG A 12 10.08 13.60 9.01
CA ARG A 12 9.58 13.66 7.63
C ARG A 12 8.49 12.60 7.49
N LYS A 13 7.25 13.00 7.18
CA LYS A 13 6.15 12.07 6.87
C LYS A 13 6.69 11.02 5.90
N LYS A 14 6.79 9.77 6.35
CA LYS A 14 7.27 8.66 5.53
C LYS A 14 6.35 8.57 4.32
N LYS A 15 6.91 8.73 3.12
CA LYS A 15 6.17 8.61 1.88
C LYS A 15 5.55 7.21 1.82
N LEU A 16 4.32 7.12 1.32
CA LEU A 16 3.72 5.85 0.93
C LEU A 16 4.59 5.24 -0.18
N ASP A 17 5.39 4.24 0.19
CA ASP A 17 6.28 3.51 -0.70
C ASP A 17 5.80 2.06 -0.78
N PHE A 18 5.63 1.59 -2.01
CA PHE A 18 5.13 0.27 -2.36
C PHE A 18 6.04 -0.39 -3.40
N SER A 19 7.31 0.04 -3.48
CA SER A 19 8.33 -0.60 -4.31
C SER A 19 8.54 -2.09 -3.97
N ASP A 20 8.19 -2.50 -2.75
CA ASP A 20 8.26 -3.88 -2.26
C ASP A 20 6.96 -4.68 -2.43
N ILE A 21 5.92 -4.14 -3.07
CA ILE A 21 4.59 -4.78 -3.14
C ILE A 21 4.61 -6.17 -3.79
N ALA A 22 5.54 -6.40 -4.72
CA ALA A 22 5.74 -7.71 -5.34
C ALA A 22 6.20 -8.77 -4.31
N THR A 23 6.92 -8.35 -3.27
CA THR A 23 7.36 -9.22 -2.17
C THR A 23 6.18 -9.61 -1.28
N ASP A 24 5.29 -8.67 -0.96
CA ASP A 24 4.07 -8.95 -0.18
C ASP A 24 3.20 -10.00 -0.91
N ARG A 25 2.96 -9.80 -2.21
CA ARG A 25 2.25 -10.77 -3.04
C ARG A 25 2.89 -12.17 -3.00
N LYS A 26 4.21 -12.24 -3.14
CA LYS A 26 4.95 -13.51 -3.15
C LYS A 26 4.84 -14.26 -1.83
N LYS A 27 4.82 -13.54 -0.70
CA LYS A 27 4.61 -14.15 0.64
C LYS A 27 3.23 -14.78 0.78
N GLU A 28 2.22 -14.21 0.12
CA GLU A 28 0.87 -14.78 0.06
C GLU A 28 0.72 -15.92 -0.96
N ASN A 29 1.79 -16.25 -1.71
CA ASN A 29 1.77 -17.26 -2.78
C ASN A 29 0.69 -17.01 -3.85
N LEU A 30 0.38 -15.73 -4.13
CA LEU A 30 -0.61 -15.33 -5.12
C LEU A 30 0.05 -14.96 -6.46
N ASN A 31 -0.62 -15.28 -7.55
CA ASN A 31 -0.27 -14.72 -8.86
C ASN A 31 -0.70 -13.23 -8.93
N GLN A 32 -0.23 -12.51 -9.95
CA GLN A 32 -0.54 -11.09 -10.12
C GLN A 32 -2.04 -10.84 -10.30
N LYS A 33 -2.75 -11.69 -11.06
CA LYS A 33 -4.18 -11.51 -11.30
C LYS A 33 -4.94 -11.52 -9.97
N ASP A 34 -4.74 -12.54 -9.14
CA ASP A 34 -5.51 -12.75 -7.92
C ASP A 34 -5.18 -11.69 -6.86
N PHE A 35 -3.90 -11.35 -6.72
CA PHE A 35 -3.47 -10.31 -5.78
C PHE A 35 -4.06 -8.94 -6.12
N TRP A 36 -3.97 -8.54 -7.40
CA TRP A 36 -4.38 -7.21 -7.85
C TRP A 36 -5.89 -7.07 -8.03
N ALA A 37 -6.60 -8.18 -8.29
CA ALA A 37 -8.06 -8.20 -8.39
C ALA A 37 -8.73 -7.69 -7.10
N ARG A 38 -8.16 -7.92 -5.91
CA ARG A 38 -8.66 -7.39 -4.63
C ARG A 38 -8.81 -5.86 -4.61
N TYR A 39 -8.01 -5.17 -5.42
CA TYR A 39 -7.99 -3.71 -5.51
C TYR A 39 -8.61 -3.17 -6.80
N GLY A 40 -9.35 -4.01 -7.55
CA GLY A 40 -9.94 -3.63 -8.84
C GLY A 40 -8.91 -3.38 -9.94
N VAL A 41 -7.70 -3.96 -9.82
CA VAL A 41 -6.61 -3.77 -10.77
C VAL A 41 -6.45 -5.00 -11.65
N THR A 42 -6.33 -4.80 -12.97
CA THR A 42 -6.06 -5.88 -13.92
C THR A 42 -4.66 -6.45 -13.75
N GLN A 43 -4.43 -7.70 -14.18
CA GLN A 43 -3.10 -8.33 -14.11
C GLN A 43 -2.02 -7.50 -14.82
N SER A 44 -2.31 -6.96 -16.01
CA SER A 44 -1.37 -6.12 -16.76
C SER A 44 -1.12 -4.76 -16.09
N GLY A 45 -2.11 -4.21 -15.39
CA GLY A 45 -1.95 -3.03 -14.54
C GLY A 45 -1.02 -3.32 -13.37
N GLY A 46 -1.28 -4.40 -12.64
CA GLY A 46 -0.47 -4.85 -11.51
C GLY A 46 0.98 -5.15 -11.89
N SER A 47 1.21 -5.83 -13.00
CA SER A 47 2.55 -6.11 -13.53
C SER A 47 3.37 -4.83 -13.74
N ARG A 48 2.73 -3.77 -14.25
CA ARG A 48 3.40 -2.47 -14.44
C ARG A 48 3.79 -1.85 -13.10
N TYR A 49 2.93 -1.94 -12.09
CA TYR A 49 3.24 -1.43 -10.75
C TYR A 49 4.41 -2.19 -10.11
N GLU A 50 4.41 -3.53 -10.21
CA GLU A 50 5.51 -4.37 -9.74
C GLU A 50 6.84 -4.11 -10.48
N SER A 51 6.76 -3.64 -11.73
CA SER A 51 7.92 -3.28 -12.56
C SER A 51 8.38 -1.83 -12.39
N GLY A 52 7.89 -1.12 -11.36
CA GLY A 52 8.36 0.23 -11.01
C GLY A 52 7.53 1.38 -11.56
N ARG A 53 6.38 1.13 -12.22
CA ARG A 53 5.44 2.21 -12.54
C ARG A 53 4.86 2.79 -11.25
N ASN A 54 4.76 4.12 -11.21
CA ASN A 54 4.16 4.80 -10.07
C ASN A 54 2.71 4.32 -9.83
N ILE A 55 2.42 3.93 -8.59
CA ILE A 55 1.08 3.56 -8.14
C ILE A 55 0.24 4.85 -7.96
N PRO A 56 -0.97 4.93 -8.53
CA PRO A 56 -1.85 6.07 -8.31
C PRO A 56 -2.16 6.29 -6.83
N LYS A 57 -2.24 7.56 -6.41
CA LYS A 57 -2.46 7.93 -5.00
C LYS A 57 -3.67 7.25 -4.35
N PRO A 58 -4.85 7.11 -5.00
CA PRO A 58 -5.99 6.41 -4.41
C PRO A 58 -5.66 4.94 -4.09
N LEU A 59 -5.00 4.24 -5.01
CA LEU A 59 -4.58 2.85 -4.81
C LEU A 59 -3.52 2.74 -3.72
N ALA A 60 -2.58 3.69 -3.65
CA ALA A 60 -1.57 3.73 -2.59
C ALA A 60 -2.20 3.90 -1.18
N ILE A 61 -3.26 4.71 -1.05
CA ILE A 61 -4.00 4.85 0.21
C ILE A 61 -4.69 3.53 0.56
N LEU A 62 -5.35 2.89 -0.40
CA LEU A 62 -6.05 1.62 -0.18
C LEU A 62 -5.09 0.50 0.24
N LEU A 63 -3.96 0.37 -0.45
CA LEU A 63 -2.89 -0.58 -0.09
C LEU A 63 -2.36 -0.33 1.32
N TRP A 64 -2.23 0.94 1.73
CA TRP A 64 -1.80 1.26 3.09
C TRP A 64 -2.83 0.89 4.14
N LEU A 65 -4.11 1.16 3.88
CA LEU A 65 -5.20 0.77 4.79
C LEU A 65 -5.19 -0.74 5.00
N HIS A 66 -5.07 -1.51 3.92
CA HIS A 66 -5.02 -2.97 3.98
C HIS A 66 -3.76 -3.48 4.68
N ARG A 67 -2.56 -3.03 4.26
CA ARG A 67 -1.28 -3.45 4.85
C ARG A 67 -1.11 -3.02 6.32
N SER A 68 -1.80 -1.96 6.75
CA SER A 68 -1.83 -1.53 8.16
C SER A 68 -2.90 -2.23 8.99
N GLY A 69 -3.67 -3.17 8.42
CA GLY A 69 -4.71 -3.93 9.11
C GLY A 69 -5.96 -3.12 9.47
N LYS A 70 -6.16 -1.94 8.87
CA LYS A 70 -7.37 -1.12 9.11
C LYS A 70 -8.58 -1.61 8.35
N ILE A 71 -8.35 -2.32 7.26
CA ILE A 71 -9.35 -3.06 6.49
C ILE A 71 -8.81 -4.48 6.27
N ALA A 72 -9.70 -5.44 6.13
CA ALA A 72 -9.41 -6.84 5.84
C ALA A 72 -9.76 -7.20 4.39
N ASP A 73 -9.32 -8.37 3.93
CA ASP A 73 -9.69 -8.91 2.61
C ASP A 73 -11.22 -9.01 2.43
N LYS A 74 -11.97 -9.25 3.51
CA LYS A 74 -13.44 -9.26 3.48
C LYS A 74 -14.02 -7.89 3.10
N ASP A 75 -13.46 -6.80 3.64
CA ASP A 75 -13.90 -5.44 3.31
C ASP A 75 -13.65 -5.13 1.84
N LEU A 76 -12.50 -5.57 1.30
CA LEU A 76 -12.18 -5.44 -0.12
C LEU A 76 -13.13 -6.26 -1.00
N SER A 77 -13.45 -7.49 -0.59
CA SER A 77 -14.38 -8.35 -1.32
C SER A 77 -15.83 -7.83 -1.31
N ASP A 78 -16.28 -7.24 -0.21
CA ASP A 78 -17.65 -6.73 -0.10
C ASP A 78 -17.83 -5.43 -0.89
N ALA A 79 -16.78 -4.60 -1.01
CA ALA A 79 -16.80 -3.38 -1.81
C ALA A 79 -16.85 -3.61 -3.33
N GLN A 80 -16.62 -4.84 -3.80
CA GLN A 80 -16.67 -5.19 -5.23
C GLN A 80 -18.05 -5.67 -5.72
N LYS A 81 -18.98 -5.88 -4.79
CA LYS A 81 -20.37 -6.27 -5.08
C LYS A 81 -21.23 -5.04 -5.26
#